data_AF-A0A3D5BA39-F1
#
_entry.id   AF-A0A3D5BA39-F1
#
_cell.length_a   1.000
_cell.length_b   1.000
_cell.length_c   1.000
_cell.angle_alpha   90.00
_cell.angle_beta   90.00
_cell.angle_gamma   90.00
#
_symmetry.space_group_name_H-M   'P 1'
#
loop_
_entity.id
_entity.type
_entity.pdbx_description
1 polymer ?
#
loop_
_entity_poly.entity_id
_entity_poly.type
_entity_poly.pdbx_seq_one_letter_code
_entity_poly.pdbx_strand_id
1 'polypeptide(L)'
;MSFNLKDIFKKYGWQIVAALLVFQFFFPAYLKRAVYPYVYGKAYNGVLKVSEQDYFEDVQMAPFELKKGKYRYMLAPKTIYAVTGKVGIVDHYDTLFNKFYRGQFQGKYMALVPQDVFLVIGQMAREDVFQKFEFEHEERLGRVLCKGVKYRRSFMSSFMNEQEAKENTAKYNECMKYIKQEEQNNYHPIPANENINKALSMLIKGDVVYLEGYLVDELTMRLKTGTRKNQYHENIVVSGMNPGMCFILYTTKVILNGRVYE
;
A
#
# COMPACT_ATOMS: atom_id res chain seq x y z
N MET A 1 -20.02 -36.89 -21.07
CA MET A 1 -19.56 -35.88 -22.06
C MET A 1 -18.13 -35.49 -21.73
N SER A 2 -17.14 -35.87 -22.54
CA SER A 2 -15.77 -35.41 -22.37
C SER A 2 -15.58 -34.08 -23.10
N PHE A 3 -15.35 -32.99 -22.36
CA PHE A 3 -14.98 -31.72 -22.95
C PHE A 3 -13.53 -31.78 -23.44
N ASN A 4 -13.33 -31.68 -24.75
CA ASN A 4 -12.01 -31.60 -25.34
C ASN A 4 -11.52 -30.14 -25.30
N LEU A 5 -10.50 -29.87 -24.47
CA LEU A 5 -9.91 -28.53 -24.34
C LEU A 5 -9.42 -27.97 -25.69
N LYS A 6 -8.99 -28.84 -26.62
CA LYS A 6 -8.52 -28.41 -27.94
C LYS A 6 -9.65 -27.78 -28.78
N ASP A 7 -10.87 -28.33 -28.68
CA ASP A 7 -12.01 -27.82 -29.44
C ASP A 7 -12.52 -26.49 -28.90
N ILE A 8 -12.44 -26.30 -27.57
CA ILE A 8 -12.73 -25.02 -26.91
C ILE A 8 -11.72 -23.96 -27.33
N PHE A 9 -10.41 -24.27 -27.29
CA PHE A 9 -9.37 -23.33 -27.72
C PHE A 9 -9.44 -23.00 -29.21
N LYS A 10 -9.80 -23.96 -30.06
CA LYS A 10 -9.97 -23.71 -31.50
C LYS A 10 -11.15 -22.78 -31.77
N LYS A 11 -12.24 -22.91 -31.03
CA LYS A 11 -13.46 -22.12 -31.20
C LYS A 11 -13.41 -20.74 -30.52
N TYR A 12 -12.77 -20.67 -29.36
CA TYR A 12 -12.81 -19.49 -28.48
C TYR A 12 -11.44 -18.96 -28.07
N GLY A 13 -10.34 -19.51 -28.61
CA GLY A 13 -8.98 -19.19 -28.18
C GLY A 13 -8.67 -17.70 -28.18
N TRP A 14 -9.10 -16.97 -29.21
CA TRP A 14 -8.89 -15.51 -29.28
C TRP A 14 -9.66 -14.76 -28.19
N GLN A 15 -10.88 -15.20 -27.84
CA GLN A 15 -11.69 -14.59 -26.79
C GLN A 15 -11.08 -14.85 -25.42
N ILE A 16 -10.55 -16.05 -25.20
CA ILE A 16 -9.84 -16.41 -23.96
C ILE A 16 -8.58 -15.55 -23.83
N VAL A 17 -7.78 -15.41 -24.89
CA VAL A 17 -6.59 -14.54 -24.86
C VAL A 17 -6.98 -13.08 -24.62
N ALA A 18 -8.00 -12.56 -25.31
CA ALA A 18 -8.48 -11.20 -25.10
C ALA A 18 -8.97 -10.98 -23.66
N ALA A 19 -9.75 -11.92 -23.11
CA ALA A 19 -10.22 -11.85 -21.73
C ALA A 19 -9.06 -11.89 -20.72
N LEU A 20 -8.04 -12.71 -20.96
CA LEU A 20 -6.83 -12.75 -20.12
C LEU A 20 -6.02 -11.45 -20.20
N LEU A 21 -5.92 -10.84 -21.39
CA LEU A 21 -5.26 -9.54 -21.56
C LEU A 21 -6.02 -8.42 -20.85
N VAL A 22 -7.36 -8.41 -20.96
CA VAL A 22 -8.23 -7.49 -20.23
C VAL A 22 -8.11 -7.70 -18.72
N PHE A 23 -8.13 -8.96 -18.27
CA PHE A 23 -7.94 -9.28 -16.86
C PHE A 23 -6.57 -8.83 -16.36
N GLN A 24 -5.50 -9.07 -17.12
CA GLN A 24 -4.16 -8.60 -16.81
C GLN A 24 -4.08 -7.07 -16.73
N PHE A 25 -4.83 -6.37 -17.59
CA PHE A 25 -4.89 -4.92 -17.60
C PHE A 25 -5.58 -4.36 -16.34
N PHE A 26 -6.72 -4.93 -15.95
CA PHE A 26 -7.49 -4.47 -14.79
C PHE A 26 -7.00 -5.01 -13.45
N PHE A 27 -6.38 -6.20 -13.44
CA PHE A 27 -6.03 -6.96 -12.24
C PHE A 27 -4.59 -7.50 -12.27
N PRO A 28 -3.57 -6.67 -12.60
CA PRO A 28 -2.20 -7.15 -12.81
C PRO A 28 -1.59 -7.80 -11.57
N ALA A 29 -2.01 -7.41 -10.36
CA ALA A 29 -1.52 -8.00 -9.11
C ALA A 29 -1.87 -9.49 -8.98
N TYR A 30 -3.03 -9.92 -9.47
CA TYR A 30 -3.49 -11.31 -9.35
C TYR A 30 -2.67 -12.27 -10.21
N LEU A 31 -2.31 -11.85 -11.43
CA LEU A 31 -1.45 -12.67 -12.29
C LEU A 31 -0.03 -12.75 -11.72
N LYS A 32 0.49 -11.63 -11.19
CA LYS A 32 1.79 -11.60 -10.51
C LYS A 32 1.80 -12.57 -9.32
N ARG A 33 0.73 -12.64 -8.52
CA ARG A 33 0.58 -13.60 -7.41
C ARG A 33 0.65 -15.06 -7.81
N ALA A 34 0.23 -15.41 -9.03
CA ALA A 34 0.31 -16.78 -9.49
C ALA A 34 1.75 -17.22 -9.79
N VAL A 35 2.64 -16.27 -10.14
CA VAL A 35 3.98 -16.57 -10.67
C VAL A 35 5.08 -16.17 -9.71
N TYR A 36 5.09 -14.91 -9.27
CA TYR A 36 6.20 -14.31 -8.53
C TYR A 36 6.55 -15.03 -7.22
N PRO A 37 5.60 -15.57 -6.42
CA PRO A 37 5.94 -16.29 -5.20
C PRO A 37 6.84 -17.51 -5.41
N TYR A 38 6.77 -18.14 -6.58
CA TYR A 38 7.55 -19.32 -6.93
C TYR A 38 8.89 -18.97 -7.59
N VAL A 39 9.00 -17.79 -8.20
CA VAL A 39 10.19 -17.35 -8.92
C VAL A 39 11.12 -16.52 -8.03
N TYR A 40 10.55 -15.64 -7.18
CA TYR A 40 11.30 -14.65 -6.41
C TYR A 40 11.22 -14.85 -4.89
N GLY A 41 10.26 -15.66 -4.41
CA GLY A 41 10.02 -15.86 -2.99
C GLY A 41 10.61 -17.17 -2.46
N LYS A 42 11.31 -17.11 -1.34
CA LYS A 42 11.71 -18.31 -0.58
C LYS A 42 10.56 -18.74 0.33
N ALA A 43 10.42 -20.04 0.58
CA ALA A 43 9.38 -20.54 1.48
C ALA A 43 9.56 -19.97 2.89
N TYR A 44 8.46 -19.52 3.50
CA TYR A 44 8.41 -19.05 4.88
C TYR A 44 7.50 -19.99 5.67
N ASN A 45 8.08 -20.66 6.67
CA ASN A 45 7.38 -21.69 7.46
C ASN A 45 6.60 -21.12 8.65
N GLY A 46 6.64 -19.80 8.87
CA GLY A 46 5.91 -19.15 9.95
C GLY A 46 4.50 -18.73 9.54
N VAL A 47 3.71 -18.32 10.53
CA VAL A 47 2.40 -17.69 10.34
C VAL A 47 2.52 -16.22 10.74
N LEU A 48 2.20 -15.33 9.81
CA LEU A 48 2.14 -13.90 10.12
C LEU A 48 0.97 -13.61 11.06
N LYS A 49 1.27 -12.94 12.17
CA LYS A 49 0.28 -12.39 13.08
C LYS A 49 0.39 -10.89 13.02
N VAL A 50 -0.74 -10.21 12.82
CA VAL A 50 -0.75 -8.75 12.83
C VAL A 50 -0.19 -8.25 14.16
N SER A 51 0.71 -7.29 14.06
CA SER A 51 1.36 -6.68 15.21
C SER A 51 0.35 -5.86 16.02
N GLU A 52 0.48 -5.87 17.35
CA GLU A 52 -0.19 -4.88 18.20
C GLU A 52 0.59 -3.55 18.23
N GLN A 53 1.91 -3.63 18.06
CA GLN A 53 2.83 -2.49 18.08
C GLN A 53 3.92 -2.65 17.02
N ASP A 54 4.46 -1.51 16.60
CA ASP A 54 5.56 -1.46 15.65
C ASP A 54 6.90 -1.63 16.37
N TYR A 55 7.90 -2.17 15.68
CA TYR A 55 9.28 -2.14 16.13
C TYR A 55 9.99 -0.89 15.63
N PHE A 56 10.67 -0.18 16.54
CA PHE A 56 11.52 0.96 16.23
C PHE A 56 12.83 0.85 17.00
N GLU A 57 13.95 1.02 16.31
CA GLU A 57 15.27 1.14 16.93
C GLU A 57 16.07 2.21 16.21
N ASP A 58 16.47 3.27 16.92
CA ASP A 58 17.25 4.34 16.29
C ASP A 58 18.65 3.86 15.95
N VAL A 59 19.13 4.31 14.79
CA VAL A 59 20.43 3.92 14.27
C VAL A 59 21.25 5.13 13.88
N GLN A 60 22.56 5.02 14.04
CA GLN A 60 23.53 5.96 13.51
C GLN A 60 24.26 5.29 12.35
N MET A 61 23.70 5.44 11.15
CA MET A 61 24.31 4.95 9.92
C MET A 61 24.68 6.12 9.02
N ALA A 62 25.82 6.00 8.35
CA ALA A 62 26.20 6.97 7.33
C ALA A 62 25.17 6.94 6.18
N PRO A 63 24.86 8.11 5.58
CA PRO A 63 24.06 8.15 4.37
C PRO A 63 24.71 7.33 3.24
N PHE A 64 23.90 6.72 2.39
CA PHE A 64 24.38 5.92 1.27
C PHE A 64 23.67 6.28 -0.04
N GLU A 65 24.37 6.06 -1.15
CA GLU A 65 23.82 6.28 -2.48
C GLU A 65 22.99 5.07 -2.93
N LEU A 66 21.78 5.33 -3.42
CA LEU A 66 20.94 4.36 -4.11
C LEU A 66 20.77 4.78 -5.57
N LYS A 67 21.01 3.87 -6.52
CA LYS A 67 20.74 4.10 -7.94
C LYS A 67 19.47 3.37 -8.36
N LYS A 68 18.50 4.09 -8.92
CA LYS A 68 17.29 3.53 -9.56
C LYS A 68 17.12 4.12 -10.95
N GLY A 69 17.23 3.26 -11.97
CA GLY A 69 17.25 3.70 -13.37
C GLY A 69 18.37 4.70 -13.64
N LYS A 70 18.02 5.89 -14.14
CA LYS A 70 18.95 7.00 -14.41
C LYS A 70 19.20 7.93 -13.22
N TYR A 71 18.48 7.74 -12.11
CA TYR A 71 18.54 8.63 -10.95
C TYR A 71 19.44 8.06 -9.86
N ARG A 72 20.10 8.97 -9.13
CA ARG A 72 20.85 8.71 -7.91
C ARG A 72 20.14 9.41 -6.76
N TYR A 73 20.05 8.72 -5.64
CA TYR A 73 19.40 9.15 -4.41
C TYR A 73 20.38 9.00 -3.27
N MET A 74 20.23 9.82 -2.24
CA MET A 74 21.06 9.75 -1.04
C MET A 74 20.13 9.50 0.13
N LEU A 75 20.19 8.29 0.68
CA LEU A 75 19.33 7.85 1.78
C LEU A 75 20.09 7.96 3.09
N ALA A 76 19.47 8.59 4.10
CA ALA A 76 20.01 8.69 5.44
C ALA A 76 19.14 7.92 6.43
N PRO A 77 19.54 6.69 6.81
CA PRO A 77 18.82 5.89 7.81
C PRO A 77 18.74 6.60 9.16
N LYS A 78 17.56 6.51 9.77
CA LYS A 78 17.28 7.07 11.10
C LYS A 78 16.90 5.99 12.10
N THR A 79 16.07 5.04 11.67
CA THR A 79 15.44 4.06 12.55
C THR A 79 15.26 2.75 11.80
N ILE A 80 15.69 1.62 12.38
CA ILE A 80 15.26 0.29 11.97
C ILE A 80 13.79 0.16 12.31
N TYR A 81 13.02 -0.35 11.36
CA TYR A 81 11.58 -0.46 11.48
C TYR A 81 11.10 -1.83 11.00
N ALA A 82 10.18 -2.41 11.76
CA ALA A 82 9.49 -3.63 11.36
C ALA A 82 8.03 -3.65 11.82
N VAL A 83 7.13 -4.16 10.98
CA VAL A 83 5.71 -4.27 11.27
C VAL A 83 5.08 -5.43 10.52
N THR A 84 4.16 -6.15 11.18
CA THR A 84 3.18 -7.00 10.49
C THR A 84 1.85 -6.28 10.49
N GLY A 85 1.36 -5.86 9.33
CA GLY A 85 0.12 -5.10 9.19
C GLY A 85 -0.82 -5.71 8.18
N LYS A 86 -2.09 -5.31 8.26
CA LYS A 86 -3.10 -5.61 7.26
C LYS A 86 -3.18 -4.47 6.24
N VAL A 87 -3.13 -4.80 4.96
CA VAL A 87 -3.13 -3.81 3.87
C VAL A 87 -4.52 -3.19 3.73
N GLY A 88 -4.65 -1.89 4.00
CA GLY A 88 -5.87 -1.12 3.78
C GLY A 88 -6.08 -0.76 2.30
N ILE A 89 -5.06 -0.17 1.68
CA ILE A 89 -5.04 0.18 0.26
C ILE A 89 -3.60 0.14 -0.26
N VAL A 90 -3.45 -0.11 -1.56
CA VAL A 90 -2.19 0.03 -2.30
C VAL A 90 -2.44 1.00 -3.45
N ASP A 91 -1.72 2.12 -3.48
CA ASP A 91 -1.75 3.05 -4.63
C ASP A 91 -0.55 2.75 -5.53
N HIS A 92 -0.82 2.06 -6.64
CA HIS A 92 0.19 1.76 -7.63
C HIS A 92 0.41 2.95 -8.57
N TYR A 93 1.58 3.57 -8.48
CA TYR A 93 2.01 4.61 -9.41
C TYR A 93 2.31 4.06 -10.82
N ASP A 94 2.51 2.75 -10.93
CA ASP A 94 2.97 2.08 -12.16
C ASP A 94 1.84 1.68 -13.13
N THR A 95 0.58 2.03 -12.85
CA THR A 95 -0.55 1.71 -13.76
C THR A 95 -0.48 2.53 -15.05
N LEU A 96 -0.97 1.97 -16.16
CA LEU A 96 -0.93 2.64 -17.47
C LEU A 96 -1.66 4.00 -17.45
N PHE A 97 -2.75 4.08 -16.69
CA PHE A 97 -3.51 5.31 -16.48
C PHE A 97 -2.74 6.33 -15.63
N ASN A 98 -2.11 5.91 -14.52
CA ASN A 98 -1.30 6.81 -13.70
C ASN A 98 -0.01 7.25 -14.39
N LYS A 99 0.60 6.40 -15.22
CA LYS A 99 1.73 6.79 -16.08
C LYS A 99 1.34 7.87 -17.09
N PHE A 100 0.15 7.76 -17.68
CA PHE A 100 -0.36 8.76 -18.61
C PHE A 100 -0.73 10.07 -17.90
N TYR A 101 -1.39 10.00 -16.74
CA TYR A 101 -1.93 11.16 -16.03
C TYR A 101 -0.93 11.85 -15.09
N ARG A 102 -0.12 11.09 -14.33
CA ARG A 102 0.84 11.59 -13.32
C ARG A 102 2.29 11.65 -13.83
N GLY A 103 2.60 11.02 -14.97
CA GLY A 103 3.97 10.75 -15.43
C GLY A 103 4.80 11.93 -15.93
N GLN A 104 4.21 13.10 -16.21
CA GLN A 104 4.98 14.24 -16.75
C GLN A 104 5.75 15.04 -15.67
N PHE A 105 5.33 15.01 -14.39
CA PHE A 105 5.89 15.89 -13.35
C PHE A 105 6.51 15.18 -12.14
N GLN A 106 6.46 13.84 -12.05
CA GLN A 106 6.84 13.10 -10.82
C GLN A 106 7.81 11.92 -11.04
N GLY A 107 8.41 11.80 -12.23
CA GLY A 107 9.22 10.64 -12.62
C GLY A 107 10.40 10.29 -11.69
N LYS A 108 11.03 11.28 -11.04
CA LYS A 108 12.12 11.03 -10.07
C LYS A 108 11.61 10.37 -8.78
N TYR A 109 10.47 10.80 -8.24
CA TYR A 109 9.91 10.19 -7.03
C TYR A 109 9.34 8.80 -7.33
N MET A 110 8.57 8.68 -8.41
CA MET A 110 7.95 7.40 -8.81
C MET A 110 9.00 6.32 -9.15
N ALA A 111 10.19 6.71 -9.62
CA ALA A 111 11.30 5.78 -9.83
C ALA A 111 11.92 5.26 -8.51
N LEU A 112 11.77 6.00 -7.41
CA LEU A 112 12.25 5.62 -6.09
C LEU A 112 11.20 4.81 -5.32
N VAL A 113 9.96 5.30 -5.29
CA VAL A 113 8.81 4.73 -4.58
C VAL A 113 7.79 4.29 -5.64
N PRO A 114 7.77 3.00 -6.02
CA PRO A 114 6.92 2.51 -7.11
C PRO A 114 5.43 2.42 -6.73
N GLN A 115 5.11 2.42 -5.44
CA GLN A 115 3.76 2.36 -4.91
C GLN A 115 3.74 2.85 -3.47
N ASP A 116 2.56 3.26 -3.02
CA ASP A 116 2.29 3.50 -1.61
C ASP A 116 1.45 2.38 -1.04
N VAL A 117 1.68 2.08 0.23
CA VAL A 117 0.98 1.03 0.96
C VAL A 117 0.45 1.62 2.24
N PHE A 118 -0.86 1.54 2.45
CA PHE A 118 -1.46 1.90 3.72
C PHE A 118 -1.67 0.64 4.55
N LEU A 119 -1.09 0.60 5.74
CA LEU A 119 -1.27 -0.53 6.66
C LEU A 119 -2.06 -0.10 7.89
N VAL A 120 -2.87 -1.03 8.38
CA VAL A 120 -3.46 -0.99 9.71
C VAL A 120 -2.96 -2.15 10.56
N ILE A 121 -2.86 -1.94 11.86
CA ILE A 121 -2.39 -2.94 12.82
C ILE A 121 -3.39 -3.06 13.99
N GLY A 122 -3.05 -3.85 15.01
CA GLY A 122 -3.82 -3.93 16.27
C GLY A 122 -5.30 -4.22 16.08
N GLN A 123 -6.15 -3.48 16.80
CA GLN A 123 -7.60 -3.66 16.78
C GLN A 123 -8.21 -3.32 15.41
N MET A 124 -7.69 -2.31 14.72
CA MET A 124 -8.16 -1.91 13.39
C MET A 124 -7.97 -3.01 12.33
N ALA A 125 -7.00 -3.90 12.52
CA ALA A 125 -6.71 -4.98 11.57
C ALA A 125 -7.57 -6.25 11.77
N ARG A 126 -8.31 -6.36 12.89
CA ARG A 126 -9.23 -7.48 13.11
C ARG A 126 -10.27 -7.56 12.00
N GLU A 127 -10.61 -8.77 11.56
CA GLU A 127 -11.51 -8.95 10.41
C GLU A 127 -12.86 -8.25 10.57
N ASP A 128 -13.48 -8.36 11.74
CA ASP A 128 -14.78 -7.77 12.05
C ASP A 128 -14.77 -6.24 12.13
N VAL A 129 -13.60 -5.66 12.41
CA VAL A 129 -13.39 -4.21 12.48
C VAL A 129 -12.97 -3.68 11.11
N PHE A 130 -12.01 -4.32 10.45
CA PHE A 130 -11.46 -3.94 9.15
C PHE A 130 -12.54 -3.82 8.07
N GLN A 131 -13.55 -4.70 8.09
CA GLN A 131 -14.67 -4.67 7.14
C GLN A 131 -15.59 -3.44 7.31
N LYS A 132 -15.51 -2.74 8.45
CA LYS A 132 -16.23 -1.48 8.70
C LYS A 132 -15.55 -0.29 8.01
N PHE A 133 -14.36 -0.48 7.43
CA PHE A 133 -13.58 0.60 6.83
C PHE A 133 -13.58 0.58 5.30
N GLU A 134 -13.64 1.77 4.74
CA GLU A 134 -13.21 2.11 3.39
C GLU A 134 -11.86 2.82 3.49
N PHE A 135 -10.97 2.56 2.52
CA PHE A 135 -9.65 3.16 2.50
C PHE A 135 -9.54 3.95 1.21
N GLU A 136 -9.16 5.22 1.34
CA GLU A 136 -8.90 6.10 0.22
C GLU A 136 -7.44 6.50 0.22
N HIS A 137 -6.92 6.78 -0.97
CA HIS A 137 -5.60 7.33 -1.15
C HIS A 137 -5.72 8.55 -2.06
N GLU A 138 -5.87 9.73 -1.45
CA GLU A 138 -5.95 11.00 -2.16
C GLU A 138 -4.59 11.68 -2.04
N GLU A 139 -3.98 12.01 -3.19
CA GLU A 139 -2.71 12.76 -3.24
C GLU A 139 -1.62 12.27 -2.27
N ARG A 140 -1.45 10.95 -2.14
CA ARG A 140 -0.42 10.33 -1.29
C ARG A 140 -0.72 10.35 0.22
N LEU A 141 -1.96 10.65 0.58
CA LEU A 141 -2.47 10.51 1.94
C LEU A 141 -3.46 9.35 2.00
N GLY A 142 -3.12 8.34 2.78
CA GLY A 142 -4.07 7.29 3.12
C GLY A 142 -5.09 7.81 4.14
N ARG A 143 -6.38 7.59 3.86
CA ARG A 143 -7.49 7.93 4.76
C ARG A 143 -8.31 6.70 5.06
N VAL A 144 -8.73 6.58 6.31
CA VAL A 144 -9.70 5.58 6.76
C VAL A 144 -11.06 6.25 6.87
N LEU A 145 -12.01 5.76 6.09
CA LEU A 145 -13.41 6.16 6.11
C LEU A 145 -14.26 5.02 6.67
N CYS A 146 -15.42 5.39 7.17
CA CYS A 146 -16.43 4.46 7.64
C CYS A 146 -17.28 4.00 6.47
N LYS A 147 -17.30 2.69 6.25
CA LYS A 147 -18.02 2.07 5.14
C LYS A 147 -19.50 2.37 5.22
N GLY A 148 -20.07 2.85 4.11
CA GLY A 148 -21.50 3.17 4.01
C GLY A 148 -21.93 4.43 4.75
N VAL A 149 -20.99 5.29 5.16
CA VAL A 149 -21.28 6.63 5.70
C VAL A 149 -21.26 7.67 4.57
N LYS A 150 -22.34 8.43 4.42
CA LYS A 150 -22.42 9.61 3.56
C LYS A 150 -21.79 10.80 4.29
N TYR A 151 -20.59 11.21 3.88
CA TYR A 151 -19.88 12.36 4.47
C TYR A 151 -20.47 13.70 3.98
N ARG A 152 -20.51 14.73 4.85
CA ARG A 152 -21.14 16.05 4.63
C ARG A 152 -20.71 16.82 3.37
N ARG A 153 -19.59 16.46 2.75
CA ARG A 153 -19.10 17.06 1.49
C ARG A 153 -19.50 16.26 0.24
N SER A 154 -20.13 15.11 0.40
CA SER A 154 -20.62 14.32 -0.73
C SER A 154 -21.93 14.90 -1.25
N PHE A 155 -22.09 14.98 -2.58
CA PHE A 155 -23.34 15.39 -3.25
C PHE A 155 -24.57 14.64 -2.70
N MET A 156 -24.38 13.38 -2.34
CA MET A 156 -25.42 12.49 -1.79
C MET A 156 -25.90 12.90 -0.40
N SER A 157 -25.12 13.67 0.37
CA SER A 157 -25.53 14.14 1.69
C SER A 157 -26.60 15.23 1.63
N SER A 158 -26.71 15.96 0.51
CA SER A 158 -27.71 17.01 0.30
C SER A 158 -29.14 16.50 0.06
N PHE A 159 -29.30 15.20 -0.19
CA PHE A 159 -30.59 14.56 -0.49
C PHE A 159 -31.08 13.63 0.63
N MET A 160 -30.40 13.63 1.78
CA MET A 160 -30.77 12.78 2.91
C MET A 160 -32.01 13.33 3.62
N ASN A 161 -33.01 12.48 3.83
CA ASN A 161 -34.10 12.77 4.76
C ASN A 161 -33.63 12.63 6.23
N GLU A 162 -34.47 13.04 7.18
CA GLU A 162 -34.12 13.05 8.61
C GLU A 162 -33.80 11.65 9.17
N GLN A 163 -34.51 10.61 8.70
CA GLN A 163 -34.26 9.23 9.13
C GLN A 163 -32.91 8.73 8.62
N GLU A 164 -32.61 8.94 7.33
CA GLU A 164 -31.31 8.63 6.75
C GLU A 164 -30.17 9.36 7.47
N ALA A 165 -30.38 10.62 7.87
CA ALA A 165 -29.40 11.38 8.62
C ALA A 165 -29.10 10.75 9.99
N LYS A 166 -30.13 10.34 10.73
CA LYS A 166 -29.98 9.66 12.03
C LYS A 166 -29.25 8.33 11.89
N GLU A 167 -29.63 7.51 10.91
CA GLU A 167 -28.97 6.22 10.63
C GLU A 167 -27.50 6.40 10.23
N ASN A 168 -27.21 7.39 9.40
CA ASN A 168 -25.85 7.72 8.96
C ASN A 168 -24.97 8.18 10.13
N THR A 169 -25.49 9.05 11.00
CA THR A 169 -24.78 9.48 12.21
C THR A 169 -24.53 8.31 13.17
N ALA A 170 -25.49 7.40 13.33
CA ALA A 170 -25.30 6.21 14.15
C ALA A 170 -24.18 5.31 13.61
N LYS A 171 -24.18 5.02 12.30
CA LYS A 171 -23.11 4.26 11.62
C LYS A 171 -21.74 4.92 11.77
N TYR A 172 -21.67 6.23 11.56
CA TYR A 172 -20.45 7.01 11.75
C TYR A 172 -19.93 6.88 13.18
N ASN A 173 -20.78 7.14 14.18
CA ASN A 173 -20.40 7.06 15.60
C ASN A 173 -19.98 5.64 16.02
N GLU A 174 -20.59 4.60 15.47
CA GLU A 174 -20.19 3.22 15.74
C GLU A 174 -18.80 2.92 15.18
N CYS A 175 -18.55 3.26 13.92
CA CYS A 175 -17.29 3.01 13.25
C CYS A 175 -16.13 3.83 13.83
N MET A 176 -16.36 5.10 14.14
CA MET A 176 -15.32 6.00 14.69
C MET A 176 -14.71 5.51 16.01
N LYS A 177 -15.43 4.67 16.78
CA LYS A 177 -14.89 4.04 18.01
C LYS A 177 -13.67 3.16 17.75
N TYR A 178 -13.52 2.66 16.52
CA TYR A 178 -12.46 1.74 16.14
C TYR A 178 -11.32 2.43 15.39
N ILE A 179 -11.51 3.67 14.92
CA ILE A 179 -10.44 4.39 14.20
C ILE A 179 -9.49 4.97 15.23
N LYS A 180 -8.28 4.40 15.27
CA LYS A 180 -7.17 4.85 16.11
C LYS A 180 -6.05 5.34 15.23
N GLN A 181 -5.50 6.51 15.54
CA GLN A 181 -4.50 7.13 14.68
C GLN A 181 -3.18 6.35 14.72
N GLU A 182 -2.82 5.83 15.89
CA GLU A 182 -1.62 5.05 16.16
C GLU A 182 -1.63 3.62 15.58
N GLU A 183 -2.79 3.13 15.11
CA GLU A 183 -2.93 1.80 14.51
C GLU A 183 -2.97 1.84 12.98
N GLN A 184 -2.62 2.97 12.36
CA GLN A 184 -2.62 3.15 10.92
C GLN A 184 -1.45 4.03 10.46
N ASN A 185 -0.89 3.75 9.28
CA ASN A 185 0.16 4.59 8.71
C ASN A 185 0.25 4.42 7.19
N ASN A 186 0.72 5.47 6.51
CA ASN A 186 1.03 5.41 5.09
C ASN A 186 2.52 5.14 4.88
N TYR A 187 2.84 4.15 4.05
CA TYR A 187 4.20 3.73 3.78
C TYR A 187 4.54 4.02 2.33
N HIS A 188 5.71 4.60 2.12
CA HIS A 188 6.35 4.84 0.84
C HIS A 188 7.56 3.88 0.75
N PRO A 189 7.34 2.59 0.45
CA PRO A 189 8.41 1.61 0.42
C PRO A 189 9.37 1.88 -0.74
N ILE A 190 10.65 2.00 -0.42
CA ILE A 190 11.77 2.01 -1.36
C ILE A 190 12.35 0.59 -1.37
N PRO A 191 12.12 -0.22 -2.41
CA PRO A 191 12.60 -1.60 -2.42
C PRO A 191 14.13 -1.65 -2.53
N ALA A 192 14.79 -2.36 -1.60
CA ALA A 192 16.25 -2.53 -1.63
C ALA A 192 16.74 -3.29 -2.87
N ASN A 193 15.93 -4.21 -3.41
CA ASN A 193 16.23 -4.97 -4.63
C ASN A 193 14.96 -5.35 -5.41
N GLU A 194 15.12 -6.10 -6.50
CA GLU A 194 14.01 -6.47 -7.38
C GLU A 194 13.07 -7.51 -6.77
N ASN A 195 13.54 -8.43 -5.93
CA ASN A 195 12.67 -9.41 -5.25
C ASN A 195 11.65 -8.70 -4.36
N ILE A 196 12.12 -7.72 -3.59
CA ILE A 196 11.28 -6.87 -2.74
C ILE A 196 10.32 -6.05 -3.59
N ASN A 197 10.79 -5.48 -4.70
CA ASN A 197 9.93 -4.76 -5.65
C ASN A 197 8.80 -5.66 -6.19
N LYS A 198 9.12 -6.91 -6.55
CA LYS A 198 8.12 -7.90 -6.99
C LYS A 198 7.12 -8.22 -5.88
N ALA A 199 7.59 -8.42 -4.64
CA ALA A 199 6.75 -8.68 -3.48
C ALA A 199 5.74 -7.56 -3.23
N LEU A 200 6.22 -6.31 -3.18
CA LEU A 200 5.38 -5.13 -3.01
C LEU A 200 4.34 -5.01 -4.12
N SER A 201 4.73 -5.26 -5.38
CA SER A 201 3.83 -5.18 -6.54
C SER A 201 2.70 -6.22 -6.58
N MET A 202 2.73 -7.19 -5.66
CA MET A 202 1.67 -8.17 -5.49
C MET A 202 0.65 -7.81 -4.41
N LEU A 203 0.93 -6.83 -3.54
CA LEU A 203 0.06 -6.48 -2.42
C LEU A 203 -1.33 -6.06 -2.90
N ILE A 204 -2.36 -6.47 -2.19
CA ILE A 204 -3.75 -6.07 -2.38
C ILE A 204 -4.39 -5.78 -1.02
N LYS A 205 -5.52 -5.05 -1.04
CA LYS A 205 -6.32 -4.81 0.16
C LYS A 205 -6.69 -6.13 0.85
N GLY A 206 -6.48 -6.18 2.16
CA GLY A 206 -6.82 -7.29 3.04
C GLY A 206 -5.68 -8.26 3.32
N ASP A 207 -4.56 -8.21 2.58
CA ASP A 207 -3.40 -9.05 2.91
C ASP A 207 -2.85 -8.74 4.29
N VAL A 208 -2.30 -9.75 4.95
CA VAL A 208 -1.37 -9.57 6.07
C VAL A 208 0.06 -9.64 5.51
N VAL A 209 0.83 -8.58 5.75
CA VAL A 209 2.19 -8.41 5.24
C VAL A 209 3.14 -8.02 6.37
N TYR A 210 4.34 -8.61 6.37
CA TYR A 210 5.46 -8.12 7.16
C TYR A 210 6.34 -7.22 6.30
N LEU A 211 6.67 -6.03 6.80
CA LEU A 211 7.66 -5.13 6.22
C LEU A 211 8.77 -4.90 7.23
N GLU A 212 10.01 -4.93 6.78
CA GLU A 212 11.19 -4.58 7.56
C GLU A 212 12.19 -3.79 6.72
N GLY A 213 12.87 -2.85 7.38
CA GLY A 213 13.93 -2.06 6.78
C GLY A 213 14.30 -0.85 7.62
N TYR A 214 14.64 0.24 6.94
CA TYR A 214 15.05 1.50 7.56
C TYR A 214 14.10 2.63 7.19
N LEU A 215 13.63 3.38 8.18
CA LEU A 215 13.05 4.70 7.93
C LEU A 215 14.19 5.63 7.55
N VAL A 216 14.12 6.19 6.34
CA VAL A 216 15.18 7.00 5.73
C VAL A 216 14.69 8.39 5.35
N ASP A 217 15.53 9.40 5.57
CA ASP A 217 15.39 10.66 4.83
C ASP A 217 15.96 10.48 3.41
N GLU A 218 15.32 11.09 2.41
CA GLU A 218 15.85 11.16 1.03
C GLU A 218 16.41 12.56 0.79
N LEU A 219 17.74 12.69 0.86
CA LEU A 219 18.40 13.99 0.91
C LEU A 219 18.38 14.72 -0.45
N THR A 220 18.28 13.99 -1.56
CA THR A 220 18.35 14.59 -2.91
C THR A 220 17.09 15.38 -3.27
N MET A 221 15.94 14.96 -2.78
CA MET A 221 14.62 15.58 -2.94
C MET A 221 14.17 16.26 -1.64
N ARG A 222 15.00 16.25 -0.60
CA ARG A 222 14.74 16.86 0.73
C ARG A 222 13.47 16.30 1.38
N LEU A 223 13.24 15.00 1.23
CA LEU A 223 12.13 14.31 1.86
C LEU A 223 12.55 13.81 3.24
N LYS A 224 11.72 14.06 4.24
CA LYS A 224 11.92 13.57 5.61
C LYS A 224 10.95 12.45 5.90
N THR A 225 11.41 11.41 6.59
CA THR A 225 10.52 10.34 7.07
C THR A 225 10.06 10.61 8.50
N GLY A 226 8.83 10.20 8.82
CA GLY A 226 8.49 9.93 10.21
C GLY A 226 9.39 8.82 10.76
N THR A 227 9.79 8.95 12.03
CA THR A 227 10.60 7.96 12.77
C THR A 227 9.81 7.27 13.87
N ARG A 228 8.61 7.77 14.18
CA ARG A 228 7.66 7.22 15.16
C ARG A 228 6.23 7.46 14.68
N LYS A 229 5.29 6.72 15.27
CA LYS A 229 3.86 6.95 15.10
C LYS A 229 3.47 8.38 15.50
N ASN A 230 2.44 8.92 14.87
CA ASN A 230 1.89 10.26 15.15
C ASN A 230 2.89 11.43 14.98
N GLN A 231 4.06 11.19 14.39
CA GLN A 231 4.93 12.28 13.96
C GLN A 231 4.37 12.89 12.68
N TYR A 232 3.63 13.98 12.87
CA TYR A 232 3.23 14.86 11.79
C TYR A 232 4.45 15.63 11.29
N HIS A 233 4.58 15.77 9.98
CA HIS A 233 5.63 16.59 9.38
C HIS A 233 4.96 17.71 8.63
N GLU A 234 5.14 18.94 9.11
CA GLU A 234 4.63 20.14 8.42
C GLU A 234 5.33 20.36 7.06
N ASN A 235 6.40 19.61 6.76
CA ASN A 235 7.34 19.88 5.67
C ASN A 235 7.71 18.66 4.81
N ILE A 236 6.75 17.99 4.18
CA ILE A 236 7.01 17.06 3.07
C ILE A 236 6.31 17.58 1.81
N VAL A 237 7.09 18.24 0.96
CA VAL A 237 6.65 18.90 -0.26
C VAL A 237 6.87 17.96 -1.44
N VAL A 238 5.78 17.45 -2.02
CA VAL A 238 5.62 17.32 -3.49
C VAL A 238 4.12 17.46 -3.85
N SER A 239 3.51 18.61 -3.53
CA SER A 239 2.24 19.15 -4.11
C SER A 239 1.63 20.30 -3.29
N GLY A 240 2.17 20.64 -2.11
CA GLY A 240 1.64 21.75 -1.31
C GLY A 240 0.44 21.39 -0.43
N MET A 241 0.16 20.10 -0.22
CA MET A 241 -0.85 19.64 0.73
C MET A 241 -0.24 18.89 1.92
N ASN A 242 -0.90 19.09 3.07
CA ASN A 242 -0.47 18.76 4.43
C ASN A 242 -0.07 17.27 4.56
N PRO A 243 1.21 16.93 4.85
CA PRO A 243 1.62 15.55 5.01
C PRO A 243 1.02 14.97 6.29
N GLY A 244 0.18 13.95 6.12
CA GLY A 244 -0.13 13.03 7.21
C GLY A 244 1.13 12.25 7.65
N MET A 245 0.93 11.31 8.57
CA MET A 245 1.98 10.37 8.98
C MET A 245 2.42 9.55 7.76
N CYS A 246 3.63 9.81 7.27
CA CYS A 246 4.20 9.13 6.10
C CYS A 246 5.57 8.55 6.46
N PHE A 247 5.73 7.24 6.28
CA PHE A 247 6.99 6.53 6.50
C PHE A 247 7.68 6.23 5.16
N ILE A 248 8.86 6.79 4.95
CA ILE A 248 9.71 6.48 3.80
C ILE A 248 10.60 5.32 4.22
N LEU A 249 10.24 4.11 3.79
CA LEU A 249 10.83 2.87 4.27
C LEU A 249 11.74 2.27 3.20
N TYR A 250 13.06 2.36 3.38
CA TYR A 250 14.00 1.53 2.63
C TYR A 250 13.83 0.07 3.06
N THR A 251 13.02 -0.64 2.30
CA THR A 251 12.50 -1.97 2.64
C THR A 251 13.53 -3.01 2.24
N THR A 252 14.03 -3.77 3.21
CA THR A 252 15.03 -4.83 3.03
C THR A 252 14.42 -6.22 3.11
N LYS A 253 13.20 -6.33 3.64
CA LYS A 253 12.51 -7.61 3.76
C LYS A 253 11.00 -7.46 3.68
N VAL A 254 10.37 -8.40 2.96
CA VAL A 254 8.92 -8.54 2.89
C VAL A 254 8.55 -10.00 3.13
N ILE A 255 7.53 -10.24 3.95
CA ILE A 255 6.89 -11.56 4.05
C ILE A 255 5.44 -11.41 3.63
N LEU A 256 5.02 -12.20 2.64
CA LEU A 256 3.69 -12.18 2.06
C LEU A 256 3.33 -13.57 1.56
N ASN A 257 2.12 -14.06 1.89
CA ASN A 257 1.57 -15.32 1.40
C ASN A 257 2.51 -16.53 1.60
N GLY A 258 3.10 -16.65 2.80
CA GLY A 258 3.99 -17.78 3.13
C GLY A 258 5.33 -17.75 2.38
N ARG A 259 5.73 -16.58 1.85
CA ARG A 259 7.03 -16.38 1.19
C ARG A 259 7.78 -15.21 1.81
N VAL A 260 9.10 -15.32 1.86
CA VAL A 260 10.03 -14.25 2.22
C VAL A 260 10.79 -13.76 0.99
N TYR A 261 10.94 -12.45 0.89
CA TYR A 261 11.63 -11.73 -0.17
C TYR A 261 12.67 -10.80 0.45
N GLU A 262 13.93 -11.02 0.08
CA GLU A 262 15.14 -10.36 0.58
C GLU A 262 16.14 -10.21 -0.56
#